data_AF-A0A9J6AXI7-F1
#
_entry.id   AF-A0A9J6AXI7-F1
#
_cell.length_a   1.000
_cell.length_b   1.000
_cell.length_c   1.000
_cell.angle_alpha   90.00
_cell.angle_beta   90.00
_cell.angle_gamma   90.00
#
_symmetry.space_group_name_H-M   'P 1'
#
loop_
_entity.id
_entity.type
_entity.pdbx_description
1 polymer ?
#
loop_
_entity_poly.entity_id
_entity_poly.type
_entity_poly.pdbx_seq_one_letter_code
_entity_poly.pdbx_strand_id
1 'polypeptide(L)'
;MFHLLGGLPHHVLRDLAKKYGPIMHLQLGEISLVVVTSPDMAKQVLKTHDLAFASRPKLLAVEILFYNGTDIVFSPMEITGDKCVKYVYWNCLAQKMLNHSTLLDKMKFFGKIMDAHHELDAILESIINEHKNNGELGGEGLVATLLRLMKEEDMFGAGTETSSTTIDWAMVEMMRNPNVLSKAQVEVRNAFKGKETFDENDVEELKYLKLVVKESFRLHPPFPLLLPRECREEVDINGYAIPLKTKVMVNTWTIGRDPKYWNDAESFKPERFEHNSMDFVGNNFEYLPFGSGRRNCPGISFGLANVYFPLAQLLYHFDWKLPSGIKSSDLDLTEFAGVTCARKSNLYLIAAPHQPRRQE
;
A
#
# COMPACT_ATOMS: atom_id res chain seq x y z
N MET A 1 -1.88 6.82 -28.12
CA MET A 1 -0.53 6.39 -27.68
C MET A 1 0.34 7.57 -27.23
N PHE A 2 0.39 8.71 -27.94
CA PHE A 2 1.22 9.87 -27.57
C PHE A 2 0.87 10.59 -26.26
N HIS A 3 -0.37 10.51 -25.76
CA HIS A 3 -0.78 11.28 -24.58
C HIS A 3 -0.17 10.78 -23.25
N LEU A 4 0.29 9.52 -23.16
CA LEU A 4 0.89 8.95 -21.95
C LEU A 4 2.44 9.01 -21.98
N LEU A 5 3.04 9.50 -23.07
CA LEU A 5 4.50 9.59 -23.19
C LEU A 5 4.99 10.87 -22.50
N GLY A 6 5.78 10.71 -21.43
CA GLY A 6 6.55 11.79 -20.78
C GLY A 6 6.05 12.26 -19.41
N GLY A 7 4.92 11.75 -18.92
CA GLY A 7 4.36 12.10 -17.61
C GLY A 7 3.93 10.89 -16.78
N LEU A 8 3.72 11.08 -15.48
CA LEU A 8 3.21 10.04 -14.59
C LEU A 8 1.79 9.62 -15.01
N PRO A 9 1.49 8.32 -15.23
CA PRO A 9 0.21 7.90 -15.80
C PRO A 9 -1.01 8.41 -15.04
N HIS A 10 -0.99 8.38 -13.70
CA HIS A 10 -2.11 8.87 -12.87
C HIS A 10 -2.36 10.38 -12.98
N HIS A 11 -1.33 11.19 -13.21
CA HIS A 11 -1.49 12.63 -13.46
C HIS A 11 -2.06 12.91 -14.84
N VAL A 12 -1.53 12.24 -15.87
CA VAL A 12 -2.05 12.38 -17.23
C VAL A 12 -3.52 11.98 -17.29
N LEU A 13 -3.88 10.88 -16.63
CA LEU A 13 -5.26 10.41 -16.55
C LEU A 13 -6.16 11.36 -15.76
N ARG A 14 -5.68 12.02 -14.70
CA ARG A 14 -6.41 13.12 -14.04
C ARG A 14 -6.74 14.22 -15.04
N ASP A 15 -5.76 14.68 -15.80
CA ASP A 15 -5.94 15.83 -16.69
C ASP A 15 -6.83 15.50 -17.90
N LEU A 16 -6.79 14.26 -18.38
CA LEU A 16 -7.77 13.76 -19.35
C LEU A 16 -9.19 13.73 -18.73
N ALA A 17 -9.34 13.30 -17.47
CA ALA A 17 -10.65 13.24 -16.82
C ALA A 17 -11.31 14.62 -16.66
N LYS A 18 -10.51 15.69 -16.49
CA LYS A 18 -11.04 17.07 -16.49
C LYS A 18 -11.70 17.45 -17.82
N LYS A 19 -11.28 16.85 -18.93
CA LYS A 19 -11.81 17.12 -20.28
C LYS A 19 -12.93 16.17 -20.70
N TYR A 20 -12.78 14.89 -20.38
CA TYR A 20 -13.66 13.82 -20.88
C TYR A 20 -14.65 13.29 -19.84
N GLY A 21 -14.50 13.68 -18.58
CA GLY A 21 -15.36 13.25 -17.47
C GLY A 21 -14.76 12.10 -16.65
N PRO A 22 -15.50 11.65 -15.62
CA PRO A 22 -14.98 10.75 -14.59
C PRO A 22 -14.92 9.27 -14.99
N ILE A 23 -15.39 8.94 -16.20
CA ILE A 23 -15.25 7.63 -16.83
C ILE A 23 -14.78 7.85 -18.26
N MET A 24 -13.69 7.20 -18.64
CA MET A 24 -13.04 7.42 -19.93
C MET A 24 -12.64 6.09 -20.54
N HIS A 25 -12.89 5.92 -21.84
CA HIS A 25 -12.32 4.84 -22.63
C HIS A 25 -11.05 5.30 -23.34
N LEU A 26 -9.99 4.49 -23.26
CA LEU A 26 -8.69 4.73 -23.85
C LEU A 26 -8.27 3.47 -24.61
N GLN A 27 -7.99 3.63 -25.90
CA GLN A 27 -7.40 2.58 -26.72
C GLN A 27 -5.87 2.68 -26.67
N LEU A 28 -5.23 1.73 -25.99
CA LEU A 28 -3.77 1.64 -25.84
C LEU A 28 -3.22 0.50 -26.72
N GLY A 29 -3.04 0.79 -28.01
CA GLY A 29 -2.74 -0.26 -29.00
C GLY A 29 -3.92 -1.21 -29.11
N GLU A 30 -3.71 -2.49 -28.81
CA GLU A 30 -4.77 -3.51 -28.77
C GLU A 30 -5.51 -3.56 -27.41
N ILE A 31 -5.03 -2.83 -26.40
CA ILE A 31 -5.63 -2.84 -25.06
C ILE A 31 -6.78 -1.84 -24.99
N SER A 32 -7.99 -2.36 -24.76
CA SER A 32 -9.15 -1.58 -24.34
C SER A 32 -9.05 -1.29 -22.84
N LEU A 33 -8.90 -0.01 -22.47
CA LEU A 33 -8.79 0.43 -21.08
C LEU A 33 -9.91 1.43 -20.75
N VAL A 34 -10.61 1.19 -19.65
CA VAL A 34 -11.49 2.16 -19.00
C VAL A 34 -10.82 2.69 -17.74
N VAL A 35 -10.84 4.01 -17.56
CA VAL A 35 -10.32 4.67 -16.37
C VAL A 35 -11.46 5.38 -15.66
N VAL A 36 -11.59 5.13 -14.36
CA VAL A 36 -12.56 5.82 -13.49
C VAL A 36 -11.84 6.70 -12.48
N THR A 37 -12.34 7.92 -12.29
CA THR A 37 -11.67 8.96 -11.48
C THR A 37 -12.59 9.67 -10.49
N SER A 38 -13.79 9.15 -10.23
CA SER A 38 -14.70 9.67 -9.20
C SER A 38 -15.17 8.57 -8.25
N PRO A 39 -15.57 8.92 -7.01
CA PRO A 39 -16.14 7.96 -6.06
C PRO A 39 -17.34 7.19 -6.61
N ASP A 40 -18.26 7.88 -7.30
CA ASP A 40 -19.47 7.26 -7.84
C ASP A 40 -19.12 6.20 -8.90
N MET A 41 -18.17 6.49 -9.79
CA MET A 41 -17.75 5.54 -10.82
C MET A 41 -16.92 4.39 -10.25
N ALA A 42 -16.06 4.67 -9.26
CA ALA A 42 -15.33 3.64 -8.54
C ALA A 42 -16.30 2.67 -7.83
N LYS A 43 -17.41 3.17 -7.27
CA LYS A 43 -18.45 2.35 -6.66
C LYS A 43 -19.15 1.43 -7.66
N GLN A 44 -19.46 1.92 -8.85
CA GLN A 44 -20.05 1.09 -9.90
C GLN A 44 -19.14 -0.09 -10.24
N VAL A 45 -17.84 0.15 -10.44
CA VAL A 45 -16.87 -0.89 -10.81
C VAL A 45 -16.56 -1.84 -9.66
N LEU A 46 -16.27 -1.32 -8.46
CA LEU A 46 -15.71 -2.10 -7.37
C LEU A 46 -16.77 -2.71 -6.44
N LYS A 47 -18.03 -2.23 -6.49
CA LYS A 47 -19.10 -2.68 -5.59
C LYS A 47 -20.37 -3.08 -6.29
N THR A 48 -20.93 -2.24 -7.16
CA THR A 48 -22.22 -2.55 -7.83
C THR A 48 -22.06 -3.71 -8.81
N HIS A 49 -21.02 -3.67 -9.64
CA HIS A 49 -20.70 -4.67 -10.65
C HIS A 49 -19.44 -5.46 -10.25
N ASP A 50 -19.24 -5.68 -8.95
CA ASP A 50 -17.99 -6.23 -8.40
C ASP A 50 -17.58 -7.57 -9.02
N LEU A 51 -18.56 -8.44 -9.29
CA LEU A 51 -18.39 -9.76 -9.90
C LEU A 51 -17.89 -9.65 -11.34
N ALA A 52 -18.45 -8.74 -12.12
CA ALA A 52 -18.05 -8.50 -13.50
C ALA A 52 -16.61 -7.98 -13.60
N PHE A 53 -16.15 -7.24 -12.59
CA PHE A 53 -14.79 -6.67 -12.54
C PHE A 53 -13.87 -7.34 -11.50
N ALA A 54 -14.16 -8.58 -11.10
CA ALA A 54 -13.34 -9.29 -10.11
C ALA A 54 -12.06 -9.91 -10.70
N SER A 55 -11.98 -10.05 -12.03
CA SER A 55 -10.81 -10.62 -12.71
C SER A 55 -9.63 -9.65 -12.78
N ARG A 56 -8.43 -10.22 -12.96
CA ARG A 56 -7.20 -9.49 -13.29
C ARG A 56 -6.79 -9.79 -14.73
N PRO A 57 -6.19 -8.82 -15.44
CA PRO A 57 -5.68 -9.08 -16.78
C PRO A 57 -4.45 -9.98 -16.72
N LYS A 58 -4.34 -10.89 -17.70
CA LYS A 58 -3.10 -11.65 -17.93
C LYS A 58 -2.07 -10.73 -18.59
N LEU A 59 -0.98 -10.47 -17.89
CA LEU A 59 0.14 -9.66 -18.37
C LEU A 59 1.38 -10.54 -18.37
N LEU A 60 2.24 -10.42 -19.39
CA LEU A 60 3.46 -11.22 -19.48
C LEU A 60 4.37 -11.02 -18.25
N ALA A 61 4.46 -9.79 -17.73
CA ALA A 61 5.19 -9.51 -16.50
C ALA A 61 4.60 -10.26 -15.30
N VAL A 62 3.27 -10.45 -15.26
CA VAL A 62 2.61 -11.22 -14.20
C VAL A 62 2.90 -12.71 -14.35
N GLU A 63 2.93 -13.23 -15.57
CA GLU A 63 3.25 -14.64 -15.82
C GLU A 63 4.68 -14.97 -15.37
N ILE A 64 5.62 -14.04 -15.57
CA ILE A 64 7.03 -14.20 -15.20
C ILE A 64 7.26 -14.01 -13.70
N LEU A 65 6.72 -12.94 -13.10
CA LEU A 65 7.01 -12.57 -11.71
C LEU A 65 6.13 -13.25 -10.67
N PHE A 66 4.90 -13.63 -11.04
CA PHE A 66 3.94 -14.23 -10.10
C PHE A 66 3.63 -15.68 -10.47
N TYR A 67 4.65 -16.41 -10.96
CA TYR A 67 4.58 -17.84 -11.25
C TYR A 67 3.31 -18.23 -12.03
N ASN A 68 3.11 -17.62 -13.20
CA ASN A 68 1.93 -17.80 -14.05
C ASN A 68 0.58 -17.38 -13.40
N GLY A 69 0.60 -16.41 -12.49
CA GLY A 69 -0.58 -15.91 -11.78
C GLY A 69 -1.14 -16.91 -10.77
N THR A 70 -0.29 -17.69 -10.12
CA THR A 70 -0.70 -18.64 -9.07
C THR A 70 -0.76 -17.99 -7.68
N ASP A 71 -0.36 -16.72 -7.59
CA ASP A 71 -0.33 -15.86 -6.42
C ASP A 71 -1.74 -15.38 -5.97
N ILE A 72 -1.84 -14.85 -4.75
CA ILE A 72 -3.11 -14.33 -4.20
C ILE A 72 -3.64 -13.13 -5.02
N VAL A 73 -2.75 -12.33 -5.61
CA VAL A 73 -3.05 -11.05 -6.25
C VAL A 73 -3.58 -11.21 -7.66
N PHE A 74 -3.04 -12.13 -8.48
CA PHE A 74 -3.41 -12.32 -9.89
C PHE A 74 -4.14 -13.65 -10.20
N SER A 75 -4.28 -14.55 -9.22
CA SER A 75 -5.03 -15.78 -9.43
C SER A 75 -6.50 -15.57 -9.84
N PRO A 76 -7.07 -16.50 -10.66
CA PRO A 76 -8.48 -16.53 -10.98
C PRO A 76 -9.37 -16.62 -9.73
N MET A 77 -10.49 -15.89 -9.76
CA MET A 77 -11.45 -15.85 -8.65
C MET A 77 -12.01 -17.22 -8.23
N GLU A 78 -12.10 -18.17 -9.16
CA GLU A 78 -12.54 -19.55 -8.87
C GLU A 78 -11.59 -20.29 -7.92
N ILE A 79 -10.31 -19.89 -7.89
CA ILE A 79 -9.25 -20.48 -7.04
C ILE A 79 -9.10 -19.70 -5.73
N THR A 80 -9.28 -18.37 -5.76
CA THR A 80 -9.18 -17.50 -4.58
C THR A 80 -10.44 -17.49 -3.68
N GLY A 81 -11.56 -18.03 -4.15
CA GLY A 81 -12.87 -18.00 -3.49
C GLY A 81 -12.89 -18.59 -2.06
N ASP A 82 -13.30 -17.76 -1.10
CA ASP A 82 -13.49 -17.94 0.36
C ASP A 82 -12.35 -18.58 1.17
N LYS A 83 -11.66 -19.61 0.68
CA LYS A 83 -10.62 -20.33 1.43
C LYS A 83 -9.34 -19.51 1.58
N CYS A 84 -8.87 -18.82 0.52
CA CYS A 84 -7.61 -18.09 0.57
C CYS A 84 -7.69 -16.84 1.46
N VAL A 85 -8.76 -16.05 1.34
CA VAL A 85 -8.98 -14.85 2.18
C VAL A 85 -9.14 -15.26 3.64
N LYS A 86 -9.94 -16.29 3.95
CA LYS A 86 -10.18 -16.74 5.32
C LYS A 86 -8.93 -17.31 6.01
N TYR A 87 -8.05 -17.98 5.26
CA TYR A 87 -6.75 -18.45 5.78
C TYR A 87 -5.75 -17.31 6.05
N VAL A 88 -5.70 -16.26 5.21
CA VAL A 88 -4.85 -15.07 5.46
C VAL A 88 -5.29 -14.35 6.74
N TYR A 89 -6.61 -14.17 6.93
CA TYR A 89 -7.15 -13.60 8.17
C TYR A 89 -6.85 -14.46 9.41
N TRP A 90 -6.79 -15.78 9.27
CA TRP A 90 -6.54 -16.70 10.39
C TRP A 90 -5.05 -16.84 10.74
N ASN A 91 -4.15 -16.82 9.75
CA ASN A 91 -2.70 -16.95 9.99
C ASN A 91 -1.99 -15.61 10.23
N CYS A 92 -2.56 -14.46 9.86
CA CYS A 92 -2.05 -13.16 10.33
C CYS A 92 -2.17 -12.99 11.86
N LEU A 93 -3.07 -13.76 12.50
CA LEU A 93 -3.13 -13.87 13.97
C LEU A 93 -2.02 -14.78 14.55
N ALA A 94 -1.27 -15.51 13.72
CA ALA A 94 -0.11 -16.30 14.15
C ALA A 94 1.16 -15.43 14.15
N GLN A 95 1.18 -14.55 15.14
CA GLN A 95 2.29 -13.78 15.67
C GLN A 95 3.52 -14.69 15.89
N LYS A 96 4.51 -14.67 14.98
CA LYS A 96 5.82 -15.31 15.23
C LYS A 96 7.03 -14.82 14.40
N MET A 97 6.87 -13.94 13.41
CA MET A 97 8.01 -13.51 12.57
C MET A 97 8.71 -12.21 12.98
N LEU A 98 8.34 -11.58 14.10
CA LEU A 98 8.96 -10.32 14.55
C LEU A 98 10.01 -10.49 15.67
N ASN A 99 10.25 -11.71 16.15
CA ASN A 99 11.27 -11.98 17.18
C ASN A 99 12.71 -12.14 16.64
N HIS A 100 12.94 -11.96 15.33
CA HIS A 100 14.30 -11.94 14.80
C HIS A 100 14.84 -10.50 14.76
N SER A 101 15.74 -10.22 15.70
CA SER A 101 16.51 -8.99 15.90
C SER A 101 17.47 -8.60 14.76
N THR A 102 17.18 -9.00 13.51
CA THR A 102 18.05 -8.77 12.34
C THR A 102 17.37 -8.03 11.17
N LEU A 103 16.17 -7.49 11.40
CA LEU A 103 15.40 -6.75 10.38
C LEU A 103 16.12 -5.50 9.84
N LEU A 104 16.92 -4.82 10.66
CA LEU A 104 17.63 -3.59 10.26
C LEU A 104 18.83 -3.83 9.33
N ASP A 105 19.49 -4.99 9.41
CA ASP A 105 20.64 -5.31 8.55
C ASP A 105 20.24 -5.82 7.15
N LYS A 106 18.98 -6.27 6.99
CA LYS A 106 18.46 -6.80 5.72
C LYS A 106 17.69 -5.76 4.88
N MET A 107 17.48 -4.54 5.38
CA MET A 107 16.78 -3.44 4.69
C MET A 107 17.62 -2.70 3.63
N LYS A 108 18.73 -3.30 3.17
CA LYS A 108 19.56 -2.76 2.08
C LYS A 108 19.63 -3.76 0.92
N PHE A 109 18.61 -3.87 0.09
CA PHE A 109 18.77 -4.32 -1.31
C PHE A 109 17.41 -4.42 -2.00
N PHE A 110 17.17 -3.70 -3.10
CA PHE A 110 16.23 -4.11 -4.15
C PHE A 110 16.57 -3.33 -5.44
N GLY A 111 17.70 -3.68 -6.05
CA GLY A 111 18.21 -3.04 -7.27
C GLY A 111 17.80 -3.72 -8.57
N LYS A 112 17.39 -4.99 -8.56
CA LYS A 112 16.94 -5.73 -9.75
C LYS A 112 15.95 -6.81 -9.33
N ILE A 113 14.74 -6.75 -9.89
CA ILE A 113 13.60 -7.60 -9.52
C ILE A 113 13.90 -9.10 -9.66
N MET A 114 14.75 -9.51 -10.61
CA MET A 114 15.13 -10.93 -10.77
C MET A 114 16.13 -11.42 -9.71
N ASP A 115 17.10 -10.59 -9.33
CA ASP A 115 18.09 -10.95 -8.30
C ASP A 115 17.41 -11.08 -6.92
N ALA A 116 16.39 -10.25 -6.70
CA ALA A 116 15.48 -10.32 -5.56
C ALA A 116 14.69 -11.62 -5.47
N HIS A 117 14.16 -12.14 -6.59
CA HIS A 117 13.45 -13.42 -6.60
C HIS A 117 14.40 -14.57 -6.23
N HIS A 118 15.63 -14.57 -6.75
CA HIS A 118 16.63 -15.59 -6.40
C HIS A 118 17.07 -15.54 -4.92
N GLU A 119 17.20 -14.35 -4.34
CA GLU A 119 17.51 -14.21 -2.90
C GLU A 119 16.34 -14.64 -2.00
N LEU A 120 15.10 -14.31 -2.38
CA LEU A 120 13.90 -14.78 -1.70
C LEU A 120 13.76 -16.30 -1.78
N ASP A 121 13.95 -16.89 -2.96
CA ASP A 121 13.96 -18.33 -3.17
C ASP A 121 14.98 -19.02 -2.25
N ALA A 122 16.19 -18.47 -2.13
CA ALA A 122 17.23 -19.02 -1.26
C ALA A 122 16.86 -18.96 0.24
N ILE A 123 16.21 -17.87 0.68
CA ILE A 123 15.69 -17.74 2.06
C ILE A 123 14.57 -18.76 2.30
N LEU A 124 13.65 -18.91 1.36
CA LEU A 124 12.55 -19.87 1.40
C LEU A 124 13.06 -21.31 1.43
N GLU A 125 14.04 -21.66 0.61
CA GLU A 125 14.71 -22.96 0.65
C GLU A 125 15.36 -23.23 2.01
N SER A 126 15.97 -22.21 2.63
CA SER A 126 16.49 -22.33 4.00
C SER A 126 15.39 -22.63 5.01
N ILE A 127 14.25 -21.93 4.95
CA ILE A 127 13.10 -22.16 5.83
C ILE A 127 12.52 -23.57 5.62
N ILE A 128 12.41 -24.01 4.36
CA ILE A 128 11.96 -25.36 3.99
C ILE A 128 12.88 -26.41 4.61
N ASN A 129 14.19 -26.24 4.47
CA ASN A 129 15.17 -27.20 4.97
C ASN A 129 15.19 -27.24 6.50
N GLU A 130 15.02 -26.09 7.16
CA GLU A 130 14.91 -26.02 8.62
C GLU A 130 13.66 -26.75 9.14
N HIS A 131 12.50 -26.56 8.50
CA HIS A 131 11.27 -27.26 8.86
C HIS A 131 11.33 -28.76 8.54
N LYS A 132 12.01 -29.16 7.46
CA LYS A 132 12.28 -30.58 7.15
C LYS A 132 13.17 -31.23 8.22
N ASN A 133 14.18 -30.52 8.71
CA ASN A 133 15.14 -31.04 9.68
C ASN A 133 14.57 -31.11 11.12
N ASN A 134 13.64 -30.22 11.48
CA ASN A 134 13.04 -30.17 12.81
C ASN A 134 11.90 -31.17 13.02
N GLY A 135 11.54 -31.99 12.02
CA GLY A 135 10.55 -33.06 12.15
C GLY A 135 9.09 -32.59 12.31
N GLU A 136 8.83 -31.28 12.27
CA GLU A 136 7.49 -30.67 12.39
C GLU A 136 6.72 -30.64 11.06
N LEU A 137 6.82 -31.67 10.23
CA LEU A 137 5.82 -31.92 9.19
C LEU A 137 4.59 -32.59 9.83
N GLY A 138 3.97 -31.89 10.77
CA GLY A 138 2.71 -32.28 11.37
C GLY A 138 1.60 -32.22 10.32
N GLY A 139 1.15 -33.37 9.83
CA GLY A 139 -0.12 -33.59 9.12
C GLY A 139 -0.34 -32.90 7.76
N GLU A 140 0.36 -31.81 7.44
CA GLU A 140 0.24 -31.07 6.19
C GLU A 140 1.29 -31.59 5.19
N GLY A 141 0.83 -32.20 4.10
CA GLY A 141 1.72 -32.71 3.04
C GLY A 141 2.52 -31.60 2.35
N LEU A 142 3.59 -31.98 1.64
CA LEU A 142 4.50 -31.07 0.93
C LEU A 142 3.81 -29.98 0.09
N VAL A 143 2.68 -30.31 -0.54
CA VAL A 143 1.87 -29.38 -1.33
C VAL A 143 1.25 -28.26 -0.47
N ALA A 144 0.78 -28.58 0.74
CA ALA A 144 0.24 -27.58 1.66
C ALA A 144 1.34 -26.65 2.19
N THR A 145 2.53 -27.19 2.46
CA THR A 145 3.71 -26.39 2.84
C THR A 145 4.13 -25.44 1.72
N LEU A 146 4.23 -25.92 0.48
CA LEU A 146 4.57 -25.07 -0.68
C LEU A 146 3.52 -23.98 -0.90
N LEU A 147 2.23 -24.32 -0.80
CA LEU A 147 1.14 -23.34 -0.89
C LEU A 147 1.15 -22.32 0.26
N ARG A 148 1.63 -22.68 1.45
CA ARG A 148 1.81 -21.73 2.57
C ARG A 148 2.94 -20.75 2.26
N LEU A 149 4.07 -21.27 1.79
CA LEU A 149 5.26 -20.49 1.50
C LEU A 149 5.05 -19.47 0.37
N MET A 150 4.38 -19.88 -0.72
CA MET A 150 4.02 -18.95 -1.80
C MET A 150 3.12 -17.79 -1.30
N LYS A 151 2.21 -18.07 -0.36
CA LYS A 151 1.34 -17.03 0.22
C LYS A 151 2.09 -16.10 1.17
N GLU A 152 3.06 -16.64 1.91
CA GLU A 152 3.93 -15.84 2.77
C GLU A 152 4.79 -14.88 1.93
N GLU A 153 5.32 -15.35 0.79
CA GLU A 153 6.09 -14.54 -0.16
C GLU A 153 5.24 -13.38 -0.73
N ASP A 154 4.04 -13.67 -1.24
CA ASP A 154 3.12 -12.66 -1.78
C ASP A 154 2.82 -11.56 -0.75
N MET A 155 2.53 -11.97 0.48
CA MET A 155 2.15 -11.05 1.56
C MET A 155 3.35 -10.23 2.03
N PHE A 156 4.51 -10.87 2.19
CA PHE A 156 5.74 -10.22 2.65
C PHE A 156 6.22 -9.21 1.61
N GLY A 157 6.42 -9.64 0.35
CA GLY A 157 6.89 -8.76 -0.72
C GLY A 157 5.96 -7.57 -0.95
N ALA A 158 4.66 -7.82 -1.08
CA ALA A 158 3.68 -6.76 -1.29
C ALA A 158 3.55 -5.82 -0.08
N GLY A 159 3.56 -6.37 1.13
CA GLY A 159 3.44 -5.59 2.37
C GLY A 159 4.68 -4.75 2.67
N THR A 160 5.88 -5.26 2.39
CA THR A 160 7.14 -4.53 2.64
C THR A 160 7.29 -3.31 1.74
N GLU A 161 7.15 -3.47 0.42
CA GLU A 161 7.38 -2.37 -0.54
C GLU A 161 6.33 -1.25 -0.39
N THR A 162 5.07 -1.61 -0.16
CA THR A 162 3.99 -0.62 0.02
C THR A 162 4.10 0.12 1.37
N SER A 163 4.47 -0.60 2.44
CA SER A 163 4.64 0.01 3.76
C SER A 163 5.86 0.93 3.81
N SER A 164 7.00 0.51 3.24
CA SER A 164 8.21 1.35 3.18
C SER A 164 7.98 2.64 2.40
N THR A 165 7.29 2.55 1.26
CA THR A 165 6.86 3.71 0.46
C THR A 165 5.98 4.66 1.29
N THR A 166 5.03 4.11 2.04
CA THR A 166 4.13 4.90 2.89
C THR A 166 4.87 5.59 4.03
N ILE A 167 5.84 4.91 4.65
CA ILE A 167 6.71 5.47 5.70
C ILE A 167 7.53 6.64 5.15
N ASP A 168 8.14 6.50 3.98
CA ASP A 168 8.93 7.58 3.35
C ASP A 168 8.07 8.82 3.07
N TRP A 169 6.86 8.62 2.53
CA TRP A 169 5.88 9.69 2.32
C TRP A 169 5.43 10.35 3.63
N ALA A 170 5.11 9.56 4.66
CA ALA A 170 4.72 10.10 5.96
C ALA A 170 5.85 10.91 6.60
N MET A 171 7.09 10.43 6.52
CA MET A 171 8.26 11.11 7.06
C MET A 171 8.54 12.42 6.32
N VAL A 172 8.54 12.44 4.98
CA VAL A 172 8.77 13.69 4.24
C VAL A 172 7.67 14.72 4.52
N GLU A 173 6.41 14.29 4.61
CA GLU A 173 5.29 15.20 4.89
C GLU A 173 5.35 15.76 6.30
N MET A 174 5.71 14.96 7.30
CA MET A 174 5.98 15.46 8.65
C MET A 174 7.16 16.45 8.68
N MET A 175 8.24 16.19 7.94
CA MET A 175 9.37 17.12 7.85
C MET A 175 9.03 18.43 7.12
N ARG A 176 8.07 18.40 6.20
CA ARG A 176 7.49 19.58 5.56
C ARG A 176 6.54 20.35 6.48
N ASN A 177 5.95 19.68 7.47
CA ASN A 177 4.95 20.21 8.39
C ASN A 177 5.39 20.05 9.86
N PRO A 178 6.28 20.93 10.39
CA PRO A 178 6.88 20.77 11.72
C PRO A 178 5.87 20.64 12.86
N ASN A 179 4.69 21.28 12.75
CA ASN A 179 3.62 21.15 13.73
C ASN A 179 3.05 19.73 13.78
N VAL A 180 2.90 19.08 12.61
CA VAL A 180 2.43 17.69 12.53
C VAL A 180 3.47 16.75 13.11
N LEU A 181 4.75 16.90 12.75
CA LEU A 181 5.85 16.13 13.32
C LEU A 181 5.87 16.25 14.85
N SER A 182 5.79 17.49 15.36
CA SER A 182 5.81 17.76 16.79
C SER A 182 4.63 17.10 17.52
N LYS A 183 3.41 17.22 16.99
CA LYS A 183 2.23 16.56 17.58
C LYS A 183 2.38 15.03 17.61
N ALA A 184 2.84 14.43 16.51
CA ALA A 184 3.04 12.99 16.43
C ALA A 184 4.14 12.51 17.40
N GLN A 185 5.28 13.19 17.46
CA GLN A 185 6.34 12.86 18.41
C GLN A 185 5.89 13.00 19.87
N VAL A 186 5.13 14.05 20.20
CA VAL A 186 4.59 14.26 21.55
C VAL A 186 3.63 13.14 21.93
N GLU A 187 2.70 12.76 21.05
CA GLU A 187 1.78 11.64 21.29
C GLU A 187 2.55 10.35 21.56
N VAL A 188 3.43 9.95 20.63
CA VAL A 188 4.19 8.71 20.71
C VAL A 188 5.04 8.65 21.98
N ARG A 189 5.77 9.72 22.30
CA ARG A 189 6.63 9.76 23.49
C ARG A 189 5.84 9.76 24.79
N ASN A 190 4.65 10.36 24.82
CA ASN A 190 3.78 10.31 25.98
C ASN A 190 3.17 8.93 26.17
N ALA A 191 2.69 8.30 25.09
CA ALA A 191 2.08 6.97 25.14
C ALA A 191 3.05 5.89 25.62
N PHE A 192 4.34 6.02 25.29
CA PHE A 192 5.37 5.04 25.66
C PHE A 192 6.24 5.49 26.84
N LYS A 193 5.92 6.62 27.48
CA LYS A 193 6.71 7.16 28.58
C LYS A 193 6.82 6.15 29.73
N GLY A 194 8.06 5.82 30.10
CA GLY A 194 8.35 4.91 31.21
C GLY A 194 8.22 3.42 30.88
N LYS A 195 7.90 3.07 29.64
CA LYS A 195 7.97 1.67 29.17
C LYS A 195 9.42 1.32 28.81
N GLU A 196 9.85 0.13 29.21
CA GLU A 196 11.16 -0.41 28.82
C GLU A 196 11.15 -0.88 27.36
N THR A 197 10.04 -1.50 26.94
CA THR A 197 9.76 -1.93 25.56
C THR A 197 8.28 -1.65 25.24
N PHE A 198 7.97 -1.55 23.95
CA PHE A 198 6.59 -1.43 23.47
C PHE A 198 6.40 -2.29 22.22
N ASP A 199 5.17 -2.74 22.01
CA ASP A 199 4.79 -3.67 20.95
C ASP A 199 3.66 -3.12 20.06
N GLU A 200 3.12 -3.97 19.18
CA GLU A 200 2.04 -3.60 18.25
C GLU A 200 0.75 -3.16 18.96
N ASN A 201 0.44 -3.69 20.14
CA ASN A 201 -0.78 -3.33 20.87
C ASN A 201 -0.69 -1.90 21.41
N ASP A 202 0.51 -1.44 21.77
CA ASP A 202 0.71 -0.08 22.27
C ASP A 202 0.48 0.98 21.18
N VAL A 203 0.69 0.59 19.92
CA VAL A 203 0.49 1.44 18.75
C VAL A 203 -1.00 1.69 18.47
N GLU A 204 -1.89 0.82 18.94
CA GLU A 204 -3.33 0.99 18.75
C GLU A 204 -3.87 2.27 19.40
N GLU A 205 -3.21 2.77 20.45
CA GLU A 205 -3.61 3.98 21.17
C GLU A 205 -3.08 5.29 20.52
N LEU A 206 -2.23 5.20 19.48
CA LEU A 206 -1.63 6.35 18.80
C LEU A 206 -2.59 7.00 17.80
N LYS A 207 -3.60 7.70 18.32
CA LYS A 207 -4.71 8.28 17.55
C LYS A 207 -4.23 9.24 16.48
N TYR A 208 -3.36 10.19 16.83
CA TYR A 208 -2.87 11.21 15.92
C TYR A 208 -1.92 10.62 14.87
N LEU A 209 -1.03 9.69 15.24
CA LEU A 209 -0.20 8.98 14.27
C LEU A 209 -1.06 8.23 13.24
N LYS A 210 -2.17 7.62 13.66
CA LYS A 210 -3.14 7.00 12.74
C LYS A 210 -3.74 8.01 11.76
N LEU A 211 -3.99 9.26 12.18
CA LEU A 211 -4.44 10.32 11.26
C LEU A 211 -3.36 10.72 10.26
N VAL A 212 -2.10 10.80 10.69
CA VAL A 212 -0.95 11.09 9.81
C VAL A 212 -0.85 10.04 8.71
N VAL A 213 -0.98 8.76 9.07
CA VAL A 213 -0.96 7.66 8.10
C VAL A 213 -2.17 7.69 7.17
N LYS A 214 -3.37 7.98 7.68
CA LYS A 214 -4.56 8.17 6.81
C LYS A 214 -4.35 9.26 5.76
N GLU A 215 -3.80 10.40 6.18
CA GLU A 215 -3.51 11.51 5.27
C GLU A 215 -2.38 11.18 4.29
N SER A 216 -1.38 10.41 4.74
CA SER A 216 -0.32 9.90 3.88
C SER A 216 -0.87 8.98 2.79
N PHE A 217 -1.79 8.07 3.12
CA PHE A 217 -2.46 7.22 2.14
C PHE A 217 -3.37 7.98 1.18
N ARG A 218 -4.04 9.04 1.65
CA ARG A 218 -4.91 9.88 0.81
C ARG A 218 -4.09 10.60 -0.27
N LEU A 219 -3.00 11.25 0.14
CA LEU A 219 -2.15 12.02 -0.77
C LEU A 219 -1.18 11.13 -1.54
N HIS A 220 -0.62 10.11 -0.92
CA HIS A 220 0.45 9.33 -1.55
C HIS A 220 0.07 7.85 -1.57
N PRO A 221 -1.03 7.46 -2.24
CA PRO A 221 -1.41 6.07 -2.34
C PRO A 221 -0.30 5.29 -3.06
N PRO A 222 0.27 4.21 -2.47
CA PRO A 222 1.34 3.44 -3.10
C PRO A 222 0.96 2.93 -4.50
N PHE A 223 -0.33 2.63 -4.72
CA PHE A 223 -0.89 2.30 -6.04
C PHE A 223 -1.92 3.35 -6.48
N PRO A 224 -1.51 4.43 -7.17
CA PRO A 224 -2.39 5.56 -7.51
C PRO A 224 -3.50 5.21 -8.52
N LEU A 225 -3.35 4.10 -9.26
CA LEU A 225 -4.34 3.57 -10.20
C LEU A 225 -5.00 2.27 -9.73
N LEU A 226 -4.73 1.87 -8.48
CA LEU A 226 -4.91 0.50 -7.98
C LEU A 226 -4.29 -0.54 -8.93
N LEU A 227 -4.48 -1.81 -8.59
CA LEU A 227 -4.19 -2.89 -9.52
C LEU A 227 -5.32 -2.98 -10.57
N PRO A 228 -5.01 -3.26 -11.85
CA PRO A 228 -6.00 -3.28 -12.92
C PRO A 228 -7.00 -4.42 -12.74
N ARG A 229 -8.27 -4.17 -13.06
CA ARG A 229 -9.33 -5.18 -13.19
C ARG A 229 -9.53 -5.55 -14.66
N GLU A 230 -10.15 -6.69 -14.91
CA GLU A 230 -10.59 -7.11 -16.24
C GLU A 230 -12.08 -7.47 -16.17
N CYS A 231 -12.85 -6.94 -17.11
CA CYS A 231 -14.28 -7.19 -17.23
C CYS A 231 -14.55 -8.60 -17.77
N ARG A 232 -15.42 -9.36 -17.10
CA ARG A 232 -15.75 -10.76 -17.38
C ARG A 232 -17.02 -10.95 -18.20
N GLU A 233 -17.77 -9.88 -18.43
CA GLU A 233 -19.02 -9.86 -19.19
C GLU A 233 -19.28 -8.44 -19.72
N GLU A 234 -20.29 -8.26 -20.57
CA GLU A 234 -20.69 -6.91 -20.99
C GLU A 234 -21.50 -6.25 -19.88
N VAL A 235 -21.10 -5.03 -19.49
CA VAL A 235 -21.73 -4.29 -18.38
C VAL A 235 -22.07 -2.88 -18.83
N ASP A 236 -23.29 -2.41 -18.52
CA ASP A 236 -23.62 -0.99 -18.63
C ASP A 236 -23.25 -0.27 -17.33
N ILE A 237 -22.42 0.77 -17.42
CA ILE A 237 -22.15 1.69 -16.32
C ILE A 237 -22.70 3.05 -16.73
N ASN A 238 -23.82 3.47 -16.14
CA ASN A 238 -24.43 4.79 -16.37
C ASN A 238 -24.66 5.12 -17.86
N GLY A 239 -25.11 4.14 -18.66
CA GLY A 239 -25.34 4.30 -20.10
C GLY A 239 -24.10 4.09 -20.97
N TYR A 240 -22.96 3.73 -20.39
CA TYR A 240 -21.76 3.34 -21.12
C TYR A 240 -21.62 1.82 -21.13
N ALA A 241 -21.72 1.22 -22.32
CA ALA A 241 -21.42 -0.19 -22.51
C ALA A 241 -19.90 -0.45 -22.33
N ILE A 242 -19.56 -1.32 -21.39
CA ILE A 242 -18.21 -1.79 -21.11
C ILE A 242 -18.10 -3.21 -21.67
N PRO A 243 -17.37 -3.41 -22.78
CA PRO A 243 -17.25 -4.73 -23.40
C PRO A 243 -16.49 -5.72 -22.53
N LEU A 244 -16.80 -7.00 -22.72
CA LEU A 244 -16.01 -8.13 -22.24
C LEU A 244 -14.50 -7.91 -22.48
N LYS A 245 -13.64 -8.35 -21.55
CA LYS A 245 -12.17 -8.23 -21.59
C LYS A 245 -11.62 -6.80 -21.47
N THR A 246 -12.47 -5.78 -21.32
CA THR A 246 -12.00 -4.42 -21.06
C THR A 246 -11.27 -4.34 -19.73
N LYS A 247 -10.08 -3.74 -19.73
CA LYS A 247 -9.31 -3.48 -18.51
C LYS A 247 -9.87 -2.25 -17.81
N VAL A 248 -9.91 -2.25 -16.49
CA VAL A 248 -10.39 -1.09 -15.72
C VAL A 248 -9.34 -0.68 -14.69
N MET A 249 -9.04 0.61 -14.64
CA MET A 249 -8.18 1.24 -13.64
C MET A 249 -8.97 2.28 -12.85
N VAL A 250 -8.69 2.37 -11.54
CA VAL A 250 -9.35 3.30 -10.63
C VAL A 250 -8.31 4.29 -10.15
N ASN A 251 -8.41 5.55 -10.55
CA ASN A 251 -7.44 6.57 -10.20
C ASN A 251 -7.72 7.14 -8.79
N THR A 252 -7.28 6.41 -7.78
CA THR A 252 -7.44 6.79 -6.36
C THR A 252 -6.65 8.04 -6.00
N TRP A 253 -5.54 8.30 -6.71
CA TRP A 253 -4.77 9.53 -6.54
C TRP A 253 -5.59 10.78 -6.93
N THR A 254 -6.37 10.69 -8.00
CA THR A 254 -7.29 11.77 -8.41
C THR A 254 -8.44 11.90 -7.43
N ILE A 255 -9.07 10.77 -7.05
CA ILE A 255 -10.18 10.76 -6.09
C ILE A 255 -9.77 11.38 -4.75
N GLY A 256 -8.58 11.01 -4.25
CA GLY A 256 -8.02 11.53 -3.01
C GLY A 256 -7.71 13.03 -3.07
N ARG A 257 -7.62 13.63 -4.25
CA ARG A 257 -7.32 15.06 -4.47
C ARG A 257 -8.48 15.87 -5.06
N ASP A 258 -9.66 15.29 -5.17
CA ASP A 258 -10.80 15.99 -5.74
C ASP A 258 -11.35 17.01 -4.73
N PRO A 259 -11.30 18.33 -5.03
CA PRO A 259 -11.79 19.37 -4.12
C PRO A 259 -13.31 19.30 -3.87
N LYS A 260 -14.06 18.53 -4.66
CA LYS A 260 -15.48 18.23 -4.39
C LYS A 260 -15.67 17.43 -3.10
N TYR A 261 -14.71 16.56 -2.76
CA TYR A 261 -14.79 15.67 -1.61
C TYR A 261 -13.80 16.05 -0.49
N TRP A 262 -12.71 16.74 -0.85
CA TRP A 262 -11.63 17.07 0.08
C TRP A 262 -11.38 18.59 0.13
N ASN A 263 -11.70 19.23 1.26
CA ASN A 263 -11.35 20.63 1.46
C ASN A 263 -9.82 20.79 1.50
N ASP A 264 -9.30 21.73 0.71
CA ASP A 264 -7.85 21.97 0.56
C ASP A 264 -7.12 20.64 0.25
N ALA A 265 -7.55 20.02 -0.85
CA ALA A 265 -7.24 18.64 -1.19
C ALA A 265 -5.75 18.37 -1.41
N GLU A 266 -4.96 19.36 -1.79
CA GLU A 266 -3.52 19.20 -2.03
C GLU A 266 -2.69 19.34 -0.75
N SER A 267 -3.27 19.86 0.33
CA SER A 267 -2.56 20.09 1.60
C SER A 267 -2.58 18.87 2.50
N PHE A 268 -1.42 18.55 3.08
CA PHE A 268 -1.26 17.51 4.10
C PHE A 268 -1.81 17.98 5.45
N LYS A 269 -3.02 17.54 5.79
CA LYS A 269 -3.77 17.95 6.99
C LYS A 269 -4.37 16.73 7.71
N PRO A 270 -3.62 16.01 8.55
CA PRO A 270 -4.10 14.85 9.30
C PRO A 270 -5.40 15.11 10.07
N GLU A 271 -5.57 16.32 10.60
CA GLU A 271 -6.72 16.73 11.40
C GLU A 271 -8.07 16.57 10.67
N ARG A 272 -8.08 16.50 9.33
CA ARG A 272 -9.30 16.24 8.55
C ARG A 272 -9.95 14.88 8.89
N PHE A 273 -9.19 13.96 9.49
CA PHE A 273 -9.67 12.66 9.89
C PHE A 273 -10.08 12.57 11.38
N GLU A 274 -9.93 13.63 12.20
CA GLU A 274 -10.26 13.59 13.64
C GLU A 274 -11.73 13.26 13.92
N HIS A 275 -12.63 13.75 13.07
CA HIS A 275 -14.08 13.54 13.20
C HIS A 275 -14.64 12.67 12.07
N ASN A 276 -13.78 11.91 11.40
CA ASN A 276 -14.14 11.15 10.23
C ASN A 276 -14.15 9.64 10.51
N SER A 277 -15.28 8.98 10.24
CA SER A 277 -15.44 7.53 10.41
C SER A 277 -14.88 6.69 9.25
N MET A 278 -14.26 7.31 8.24
CA MET A 278 -13.64 6.61 7.12
C MET A 278 -12.65 5.55 7.59
N ASP A 279 -12.86 4.32 7.13
CA ASP A 279 -12.02 3.17 7.39
C ASP A 279 -11.19 2.76 6.15
N PHE A 280 -10.41 1.70 6.31
CA PHE A 280 -9.56 1.15 5.24
C PHE A 280 -10.21 -0.01 4.49
N VAL A 281 -11.43 -0.44 4.85
CA VAL A 281 -12.04 -1.66 4.31
C VAL A 281 -12.80 -1.43 3.00
N GLY A 282 -12.80 -0.19 2.50
CA GLY A 282 -13.27 0.14 1.15
C GLY A 282 -14.76 0.45 1.07
N ASN A 283 -15.38 0.94 2.14
CA ASN A 283 -16.78 1.37 2.13
C ASN A 283 -16.95 2.86 1.75
N ASN A 284 -15.88 3.64 1.86
CA ASN A 284 -15.84 5.06 1.52
C ASN A 284 -15.13 5.26 0.18
N PHE A 285 -15.87 5.60 -0.87
CA PHE A 285 -15.33 5.62 -2.24
C PHE A 285 -14.50 6.87 -2.54
N GLU A 286 -14.59 7.88 -1.69
CA GLU A 286 -13.69 9.02 -1.62
C GLU A 286 -12.30 8.66 -1.07
N TYR A 287 -12.15 7.50 -0.41
CA TYR A 287 -10.91 7.08 0.24
C TYR A 287 -10.66 5.57 0.08
N LEU A 288 -9.90 5.20 -0.95
CA LEU A 288 -9.70 3.81 -1.39
C LEU A 288 -8.22 3.37 -1.43
N PRO A 289 -7.39 3.62 -0.40
CA PRO A 289 -5.97 3.27 -0.45
C PRO A 289 -5.71 1.75 -0.57
N PHE A 290 -6.66 0.93 -0.12
CA PHE A 290 -6.62 -0.53 -0.20
C PHE A 290 -7.63 -1.12 -1.19
N GLY A 291 -8.23 -0.29 -2.04
CA GLY A 291 -9.28 -0.68 -2.97
C GLY A 291 -10.61 -1.05 -2.27
N SER A 292 -11.47 -1.79 -2.98
CA SER A 292 -12.78 -2.22 -2.48
C SER A 292 -13.27 -3.47 -3.21
N GLY A 293 -14.35 -4.06 -2.68
CA GLY A 293 -15.01 -5.25 -3.21
C GLY A 293 -14.20 -6.53 -3.01
N ARG A 294 -14.48 -7.54 -3.85
CA ARG A 294 -13.90 -8.89 -3.73
C ARG A 294 -12.38 -9.01 -3.89
N ARG A 295 -11.74 -7.96 -4.41
CA ARG A 295 -10.27 -7.86 -4.52
C ARG A 295 -9.76 -6.63 -3.80
N ASN A 296 -10.40 -6.28 -2.68
CA ASN A 296 -9.78 -5.38 -1.71
C ASN A 296 -8.49 -6.02 -1.17
N CYS A 297 -7.59 -5.20 -0.64
CA CYS A 297 -6.32 -5.70 -0.13
C CYS A 297 -6.56 -6.70 1.01
N PRO A 298 -6.07 -7.95 0.91
CA PRO A 298 -6.17 -8.92 2.01
C PRO A 298 -5.16 -8.62 3.13
N GLY A 299 -4.12 -7.83 2.85
CA GLY A 299 -3.02 -7.50 3.77
C GLY A 299 -3.20 -6.20 4.54
N ILE A 300 -4.41 -5.66 4.69
CA ILE A 300 -4.65 -4.36 5.37
C ILE A 300 -4.01 -4.35 6.77
N SER A 301 -4.31 -5.36 7.60
CA SER A 301 -3.79 -5.40 8.98
C SER A 301 -2.26 -5.52 9.01
N PHE A 302 -1.68 -6.36 8.16
CA PHE A 302 -0.23 -6.53 8.07
C PHE A 302 0.46 -5.24 7.60
N GLY A 303 -0.05 -4.60 6.54
CA GLY A 303 0.49 -3.35 6.04
C GLY A 303 0.39 -2.22 7.06
N LEU A 304 -0.75 -2.07 7.73
CA LEU A 304 -0.91 -1.05 8.77
C LEU A 304 0.04 -1.27 9.96
N ALA A 305 0.23 -2.51 10.41
CA ALA A 305 1.22 -2.82 11.46
C ALA A 305 2.65 -2.44 11.02
N ASN A 306 3.02 -2.77 9.78
CA ASN A 306 4.32 -2.43 9.19
C ASN A 306 4.50 -0.94 8.86
N VAL A 307 3.45 -0.12 8.95
CA VAL A 307 3.56 1.34 8.84
C VAL A 307 3.58 1.97 10.23
N TYR A 308 2.61 1.64 11.07
CA TYR A 308 2.44 2.30 12.35
C TYR A 308 3.59 2.03 13.32
N PHE A 309 4.00 0.77 13.46
CA PHE A 309 5.03 0.40 14.44
C PHE A 309 6.40 0.98 14.08
N PRO A 310 6.91 0.87 12.83
CA PRO A 310 8.17 1.51 12.46
C PRO A 310 8.13 3.05 12.56
N LEU A 311 7.02 3.70 12.18
CA LEU A 311 6.89 5.15 12.37
C LEU A 311 6.94 5.52 13.85
N ALA A 312 6.22 4.80 14.71
CA ALA A 312 6.25 5.04 16.15
C ALA A 312 7.67 4.89 16.71
N GLN A 313 8.41 3.86 16.30
CA GLN A 313 9.81 3.66 16.67
C GLN A 313 10.70 4.86 16.25
N LEU A 314 10.59 5.30 14.99
CA LEU A 314 11.36 6.43 14.47
C LEU A 314 11.04 7.74 15.23
N LEU A 315 9.77 7.98 15.55
CA LEU A 315 9.33 9.20 16.23
C LEU A 315 9.65 9.19 17.74
N TYR A 316 9.64 8.01 18.35
CA TYR A 316 9.99 7.83 19.76
C TYR A 316 11.48 8.06 19.98
N HIS A 317 12.33 7.36 19.23
CA HIS A 317 13.76 7.26 19.50
C HIS A 317 14.60 8.43 18.97
N PHE A 318 14.11 9.20 17.99
CA PHE A 318 14.92 10.21 17.32
C PHE A 318 14.23 11.56 17.24
N ASP A 319 15.02 12.61 17.44
CA ASP A 319 14.73 13.97 16.99
C ASP A 319 15.26 14.13 15.55
N TRP A 320 14.36 14.49 14.63
CA TRP A 320 14.64 14.55 13.20
C TRP A 320 14.94 15.98 12.75
N LYS A 321 16.00 16.14 11.94
CA LYS A 321 16.40 17.43 11.36
C LYS A 321 16.73 17.30 9.89
N LEU A 322 16.50 18.37 9.15
CA LEU A 322 17.00 18.50 7.79
C LEU A 322 18.51 18.81 7.80
N PRO A 323 19.26 18.36 6.79
CA PRO A 323 20.64 18.78 6.58
C PRO A 323 20.77 20.30 6.52
N SER A 324 21.94 20.82 6.92
CA SER A 324 22.20 22.26 6.91
C SER A 324 21.97 22.86 5.52
N GLY A 325 21.25 23.99 5.48
CA GLY A 325 20.92 24.69 4.23
C GLY A 325 19.67 24.21 3.50
N ILE A 326 19.03 23.12 3.95
CA ILE A 326 17.78 22.62 3.37
C ILE A 326 16.60 23.10 4.21
N LYS A 327 15.63 23.78 3.57
CA LYS A 327 14.37 24.17 4.21
C LYS A 327 13.29 23.11 3.97
N SER A 328 12.25 23.14 4.80
CA SER A 328 11.07 22.28 4.67
C SER A 328 10.46 22.33 3.27
N SER A 329 10.36 23.53 2.68
CA SER A 329 9.82 23.75 1.34
C SER A 329 10.66 23.16 0.20
N ASP A 330 11.93 22.88 0.46
CA ASP A 330 12.90 22.43 -0.54
C ASP A 330 12.84 20.91 -0.74
N LEU A 331 12.10 20.20 0.12
CA LEU A 331 11.94 18.75 0.04
C LEU A 331 11.17 18.34 -1.23
N ASP A 332 11.81 17.52 -2.05
CA ASP A 332 11.25 17.02 -3.30
C ASP A 332 10.12 16.00 -3.05
N LEU A 333 8.94 16.31 -3.59
CA LEU A 333 7.76 15.44 -3.61
C LEU A 333 7.48 14.89 -5.02
N THR A 334 8.44 14.97 -5.93
CA THR A 334 8.29 14.38 -7.25
C THR A 334 8.19 12.87 -7.11
N GLU A 335 7.13 12.31 -7.68
CA GLU A 335 6.88 10.88 -7.70
C GLU A 335 7.69 10.18 -8.81
N PHE A 336 8.02 8.92 -8.58
CA PHE A 336 8.61 8.02 -9.57
C PHE A 336 7.59 6.93 -9.94
N ALA A 337 7.44 6.68 -11.24
CA ALA A 337 6.59 5.60 -11.74
C ALA A 337 7.34 4.26 -11.65
N GLY A 338 7.31 3.65 -10.46
CA GLY A 338 7.83 2.31 -10.18
C GLY A 338 6.72 1.29 -9.94
N VAL A 339 7.05 0.18 -9.25
CA VAL A 339 6.05 -0.79 -8.75
C VAL A 339 5.05 -0.07 -7.85
N THR A 340 5.54 0.76 -6.93
CA THR A 340 4.76 1.73 -6.17
C THR A 340 5.07 3.15 -6.64
N CYS A 341 4.18 4.09 -6.30
CA CYS A 341 4.38 5.52 -6.48
C CYS A 341 5.27 6.09 -5.37
N ALA A 342 6.55 5.69 -5.38
CA ALA A 342 7.56 6.17 -4.45
C ALA A 342 8.07 7.57 -4.84
N ARG A 343 8.85 8.20 -3.94
CA ARG A 343 9.54 9.45 -4.28
C ARG A 343 10.69 9.18 -5.25
N LYS A 344 10.88 10.11 -6.18
CA LYS A 344 11.98 10.08 -7.15
C LYS A 344 13.35 10.26 -6.49
N SER A 345 13.39 11.02 -5.41
CA SER A 345 14.62 11.39 -4.71
C SER A 345 14.59 10.84 -3.28
N ASN A 346 15.68 10.25 -2.81
CA ASN A 346 15.79 9.73 -1.44
C ASN A 346 15.61 10.84 -0.39
N LEU A 347 15.05 10.50 0.78
CA LEU A 347 14.93 11.40 1.92
C LEU A 347 16.19 11.29 2.77
N TYR A 348 16.91 12.40 2.93
CA TYR A 348 18.09 12.45 3.78
C TYR A 348 17.78 13.30 5.02
N LEU A 349 17.78 12.66 6.20
CA LEU A 349 17.55 13.32 7.49
C LEU A 349 18.71 13.06 8.43
N ILE A 350 18.93 14.00 9.36
CA ILE A 350 19.83 13.83 10.49
C ILE A 350 18.98 13.32 11.66
N ALA A 351 19.29 12.11 12.13
CA ALA A 351 18.69 11.52 13.32
C ALA A 351 19.56 11.83 14.55
N ALA A 352 19.01 12.52 15.54
CA ALA A 352 19.64 12.69 16.85
C ALA A 352 18.90 11.82 17.87
N PRO A 353 19.58 10.94 18.63
CA PRO A 353 18.93 10.12 19.66
C PRO A 353 18.17 11.00 20.66
N HIS A 354 16.90 10.67 20.88
CA HIS A 354 16.06 11.34 21.85
C HIS A 354 16.42 10.85 23.25
N GLN A 355 16.79 11.78 24.13
CA GLN A 355 16.98 11.51 25.55
C GLN A 355 15.80 12.10 26.33
N PRO A 356 15.00 11.27 27.03
CA PRO A 356 14.00 11.80 27.95
C PRO A 356 14.74 12.64 28.99
N ARG A 357 14.32 13.90 29.19
CA ARG A 357 14.88 14.70 30.28
C ARG A 357 14.65 13.93 31.58
N ARG A 358 15.74 13.54 32.27
CA ARG A 358 15.64 13.04 33.64
C ARG A 358 14.98 14.15 34.44
N GLN A 359 13.83 13.84 35.06
CA GLN A 359 13.28 14.71 36.09
C GLN A 359 14.25 14.63 37.27
N GLU A 360 14.94 15.73 37.55
CA GLU A 360 15.63 15.94 38.83
C GLU A 360 14.61 16.17 39.94
#